data_AF-A0A1H8IZL1-F1
#
_entry.id   AF-A0A1H8IZL1-F1
#
_cell.length_a   1.000
_cell.length_b   1.000
_cell.length_c   1.000
_cell.angle_alpha   90.00
_cell.angle_beta   90.00
_cell.angle_gamma   90.00
#
_symmetry.space_group_name_H-M   'P 1'
#
loop_
_entity.id
_entity.type
_entity.pdbx_description
1 polymer ?
#
loop_
_entity_poly.entity_id
_entity_poly.type
_entity_poly.pdbx_seq_one_letter_code
_entity_poly.pdbx_strand_id
1 'polypeptide(L)'
;MTQMIGFIPCRAGSERVKHKNTRPFAGYAGGLLELKLRQLKEVAGLDRIIVSSNDQAVLDYAADFAATEDPRVEPLPRPDEWGNSATSMGAFISDYIAHLSEDGDIFWTHVTHPFTTAAVYDRALAAYAQIRAAGHDSLISATKLQKFLWRDGRPFNYDNSIERWPRSQDIVPVFDINHAIYAMPFALMRDTRDRIGHRPFFFEMEEGESMDIDWEDQFMLMDEIARARRQNGQSLL
;
A
#
# COMPACT_ATOMS: atom_id res chain seq x y z
N MET A 1 -13.32 -11.37 -16.76
CA MET A 1 -12.35 -11.22 -15.66
C MET A 1 -13.13 -10.67 -14.48
N THR A 2 -12.80 -11.06 -13.25
CA THR A 2 -13.39 -10.47 -12.04
C THR A 2 -12.96 -8.99 -11.96
N GLN A 3 -13.85 -8.11 -11.54
CA GLN A 3 -13.55 -6.69 -11.41
C GLN A 3 -12.42 -6.47 -10.40
N MET A 4 -11.45 -5.61 -10.72
CA MET A 4 -10.37 -5.19 -9.84
C MET A 4 -10.61 -3.77 -9.34
N ILE A 5 -10.82 -3.63 -8.05
CA ILE A 5 -11.21 -2.38 -7.40
C ILE A 5 -10.01 -1.85 -6.60
N GLY A 6 -9.40 -0.78 -7.10
CA GLY A 6 -8.39 -0.03 -6.34
C GLY A 6 -9.01 0.57 -5.08
N PHE A 7 -8.32 0.51 -3.96
CA PHE A 7 -8.77 1.09 -2.70
C PHE A 7 -7.67 1.90 -2.04
N ILE A 8 -7.98 3.16 -1.72
CA ILE A 8 -7.11 4.09 -0.99
C ILE A 8 -7.85 4.58 0.27
N PRO A 9 -7.43 4.17 1.47
CA PRO A 9 -7.91 4.77 2.71
C PRO A 9 -7.07 6.01 3.08
N CYS A 10 -7.73 7.17 3.17
CA CYS A 10 -7.14 8.40 3.68
C CYS A 10 -7.97 8.90 4.86
N ARG A 11 -7.51 8.75 6.10
CA ARG A 11 -8.22 9.30 7.26
C ARG A 11 -7.84 10.75 7.52
N ALA A 12 -8.77 11.52 8.07
CA ALA A 12 -8.49 12.81 8.70
C ALA A 12 -7.63 12.63 9.96
N GLY A 13 -7.01 13.72 10.43
CA GLY A 13 -6.34 13.72 11.74
C GLY A 13 -5.08 12.86 11.80
N SER A 14 -4.19 13.01 10.82
CA SER A 14 -2.84 12.45 10.92
C SER A 14 -2.08 13.11 12.08
N GLU A 15 -1.89 12.35 13.17
CA GLU A 15 -1.30 12.84 14.43
C GLU A 15 0.22 13.06 14.32
N ARG A 16 0.92 12.18 13.58
CA ARG A 16 2.39 12.17 13.46
C ARG A 16 2.93 13.14 12.41
N VAL A 17 2.15 13.36 11.35
CA VAL A 17 2.49 14.25 10.22
C VAL A 17 1.26 15.06 9.87
N LYS A 18 1.29 16.37 10.15
CA LYS A 18 0.10 17.23 9.97
C LYS A 18 -0.32 17.31 8.50
N HIS A 19 -1.60 17.07 8.22
CA HIS A 19 -2.19 17.03 6.87
C HIS A 19 -1.44 16.12 5.87
N LYS A 20 -0.84 15.01 6.34
CA LYS A 20 0.01 14.12 5.54
C LYS A 20 -0.49 13.84 4.12
N ASN A 21 -1.77 13.50 3.96
CA ASN A 21 -2.34 13.10 2.67
C ASN A 21 -2.32 14.24 1.63
N THR A 22 -2.56 15.49 2.06
CA THR A 22 -2.75 16.66 1.19
C THR A 22 -1.60 17.68 1.29
N ARG A 23 -0.61 17.44 2.17
CA ARG A 23 0.58 18.28 2.29
C ARG A 23 1.40 18.17 1.00
N PRO A 24 1.79 19.31 0.38
CA PRO A 24 2.57 19.29 -0.84
C PRO A 24 3.82 18.41 -0.73
N PHE A 25 4.04 17.57 -1.73
CA PHE A 25 5.09 16.56 -1.73
C PHE A 25 5.77 16.52 -3.10
N ALA A 26 7.09 16.69 -3.13
CA ALA A 26 7.94 16.59 -4.31
C ALA A 26 7.49 17.39 -5.54
N GLY A 27 6.80 18.53 -5.35
CA GLY A 27 6.25 19.35 -6.43
C GLY A 27 4.81 18.99 -6.86
N TYR A 28 4.17 18.04 -6.19
CA TYR A 28 2.73 17.77 -6.28
C TYR A 28 2.00 18.62 -5.23
N ALA A 29 1.11 19.50 -5.68
CA ALA A 29 0.43 20.47 -4.83
C ALA A 29 -0.66 19.81 -3.98
N GLY A 30 -1.35 18.79 -4.51
CA GLY A 30 -2.29 17.93 -3.77
C GLY A 30 -1.60 16.84 -2.94
N GLY A 31 -0.28 16.91 -2.80
CA GLY A 31 0.49 16.08 -1.88
C GLY A 31 0.61 14.61 -2.27
N LEU A 32 0.64 13.75 -1.26
CA LEU A 32 0.74 12.30 -1.43
C LEU A 32 -0.51 11.71 -2.12
N LEU A 33 -1.69 12.29 -1.87
CA LEU A 33 -2.93 11.90 -2.55
C LEU A 33 -2.83 12.14 -4.06
N GLU A 34 -2.40 13.34 -4.48
CA GLU A 34 -2.18 13.65 -5.90
C GLU A 34 -1.23 12.64 -6.54
N LEU A 35 -0.07 12.42 -5.92
CA LEU A 35 0.94 11.50 -6.45
C LEU A 35 0.35 10.09 -6.61
N LYS A 36 -0.38 9.59 -5.60
CA LYS A 36 -0.97 8.26 -5.66
C LYS A 36 -2.04 8.13 -6.73
N LEU A 37 -2.93 9.11 -6.87
CA LEU A 37 -3.96 9.09 -7.92
C LEU A 37 -3.35 9.15 -9.31
N ARG A 38 -2.30 9.96 -9.51
CA ARG A 38 -1.55 9.99 -10.78
C ARG A 38 -0.83 8.65 -11.06
N GLN A 39 -0.28 7.98 -10.05
CA GLN A 39 0.29 6.63 -10.22
C GLN A 39 -0.80 5.62 -10.62
N LEU A 40 -1.94 5.59 -9.92
CA LEU A 40 -3.01 4.63 -10.22
C LEU A 40 -3.71 4.92 -11.56
N LYS A 41 -3.72 6.18 -12.02
CA LYS A 41 -4.22 6.54 -13.34
C LYS A 41 -3.49 5.78 -14.46
N GLU A 42 -2.20 5.56 -14.33
CA GLU A 42 -1.39 4.80 -15.30
C GLU A 42 -1.61 3.28 -15.22
N VAL A 43 -2.30 2.78 -14.18
CA VAL A 43 -2.56 1.35 -13.98
C VAL A 43 -3.86 0.96 -14.69
N ALA A 44 -3.74 0.43 -15.91
CA ALA A 44 -4.90 0.05 -16.73
C ALA A 44 -5.69 -1.14 -16.16
N GLY A 45 -5.08 -1.95 -15.29
CA GLY A 45 -5.70 -3.14 -14.70
C GLY A 45 -6.70 -2.88 -13.56
N LEU A 46 -6.97 -1.61 -13.21
CA LEU A 46 -7.99 -1.23 -12.22
C LEU A 46 -9.25 -0.73 -12.95
N ASP A 47 -10.40 -1.29 -12.59
CA ASP A 47 -11.70 -0.93 -13.18
C ASP A 47 -12.30 0.34 -12.54
N ARG A 48 -12.07 0.50 -11.23
CA ARG A 48 -12.44 1.68 -10.43
C ARG A 48 -11.51 1.82 -9.24
N ILE A 49 -11.45 3.02 -8.65
CA ILE A 49 -10.54 3.39 -7.56
C ILE A 49 -11.35 4.10 -6.47
N ILE A 50 -11.65 3.40 -5.39
CA ILE A 50 -12.36 3.96 -4.23
C ILE A 50 -11.38 4.74 -3.35
N VAL A 51 -11.64 6.03 -3.16
CA VAL A 51 -10.90 6.87 -2.20
C VAL A 51 -11.79 7.12 -1.00
N SER A 52 -11.57 6.34 0.08
CA SER A 52 -12.39 6.46 1.29
C SER A 52 -11.76 7.41 2.29
N SER A 53 -12.50 8.44 2.70
CA SER A 53 -12.00 9.47 3.61
C SER A 53 -13.08 10.15 4.45
N ASN A 54 -12.76 10.52 5.68
CA ASN A 54 -13.54 11.46 6.50
C ASN A 54 -12.92 12.88 6.54
N ASP A 55 -11.90 13.13 5.72
CA ASP A 55 -11.33 14.45 5.47
C ASP A 55 -11.94 15.05 4.21
N GLN A 56 -12.67 16.17 4.34
CA GLN A 56 -13.33 16.84 3.23
C GLN A 56 -12.33 17.30 2.15
N ALA A 57 -11.12 17.73 2.53
CA ALA A 57 -10.12 18.17 1.54
C ALA A 57 -9.65 17.02 0.65
N VAL A 58 -9.61 15.80 1.18
CA VAL A 58 -9.31 14.59 0.40
C VAL A 58 -10.46 14.25 -0.54
N LEU A 59 -11.70 14.33 -0.06
CA LEU A 59 -12.90 14.02 -0.86
C LEU A 59 -13.06 15.02 -2.01
N ASP A 60 -12.89 16.32 -1.73
CA ASP A 60 -12.97 17.39 -2.74
C ASP A 60 -11.89 17.21 -3.81
N TYR A 61 -10.65 16.92 -3.40
CA TYR A 61 -9.55 16.67 -4.35
C TYR A 61 -9.82 15.43 -5.22
N ALA A 62 -10.28 14.32 -4.60
CA ALA A 62 -10.58 13.10 -5.34
C ALA A 62 -11.77 13.29 -6.31
N ALA A 63 -12.77 14.09 -5.94
CA ALA A 63 -13.89 14.43 -6.82
C ALA A 63 -13.45 15.28 -8.03
N ASP A 64 -12.59 16.28 -7.80
CA ASP A 64 -12.01 17.10 -8.87
C ASP A 64 -11.15 16.26 -9.82
N PHE A 65 -10.29 15.39 -9.26
CA PHE A 65 -9.48 14.46 -10.04
C PHE A 65 -10.34 13.49 -10.86
N ALA A 66 -11.44 12.99 -10.31
CA ALA A 66 -12.39 12.15 -11.03
C ALA A 66 -13.03 12.87 -12.23
N ALA A 67 -13.38 14.14 -12.05
CA ALA A 67 -14.01 14.95 -13.09
C ALA A 67 -13.04 15.41 -14.19
N THR A 68 -11.75 15.59 -13.85
CA THR A 68 -10.77 16.24 -14.74
C THR A 68 -9.71 15.31 -15.31
N GLU A 69 -9.36 14.23 -14.60
CA GLU A 69 -8.16 13.44 -14.87
C GLU A 69 -8.45 11.94 -15.07
N ASP A 70 -9.28 11.31 -14.23
CA ASP A 70 -9.60 9.87 -14.34
C ASP A 70 -10.99 9.52 -13.77
N PRO A 71 -12.01 9.23 -14.62
CA PRO A 71 -13.37 8.95 -14.17
C PRO A 71 -13.51 7.64 -13.39
N ARG A 72 -12.46 6.81 -13.30
CA ARG A 72 -12.43 5.60 -12.46
C ARG A 72 -12.35 5.94 -10.96
N VAL A 73 -11.94 7.15 -10.59
CA VAL A 73 -11.82 7.56 -9.19
C VAL A 73 -13.18 7.84 -8.58
N GLU A 74 -13.47 7.21 -7.45
CA GLU A 74 -14.74 7.27 -6.73
C GLU A 74 -14.49 7.77 -5.29
N PRO A 75 -14.71 9.07 -5.01
CA PRO A 75 -14.63 9.57 -3.65
C PRO A 75 -15.77 8.98 -2.79
N LEU A 76 -15.40 8.39 -1.65
CA LEU A 76 -16.34 7.77 -0.72
C LEU A 76 -16.22 8.40 0.68
N PRO A 77 -17.21 9.20 1.10
CA PRO A 77 -17.28 9.71 2.47
C PRO A 77 -17.27 8.54 3.47
N ARG A 78 -16.27 8.53 4.35
CA ARG A 78 -16.11 7.52 5.39
C ARG A 78 -16.84 7.98 6.66
N PRO A 79 -17.68 7.12 7.28
CA PRO A 79 -18.21 7.42 8.61
C PRO A 79 -17.09 7.62 9.64
N ASP A 80 -17.26 8.58 10.55
CA ASP A 80 -16.23 8.96 11.53
C ASP A 80 -15.85 7.83 12.50
N GLU A 81 -16.76 6.89 12.77
CA GLU A 81 -16.47 5.68 13.55
C GLU A 81 -15.36 4.82 12.93
N TRP A 82 -15.15 4.93 11.61
CA TRP A 82 -14.09 4.26 10.84
C TRP A 82 -12.91 5.20 10.48
N GLY A 83 -13.00 6.47 10.87
CA GLY A 83 -12.02 7.52 10.59
C GLY A 83 -11.24 8.01 11.82
N ASN A 84 -11.54 7.51 13.02
CA ASN A 84 -10.88 7.91 14.27
C ASN A 84 -9.65 7.05 14.59
N SER A 85 -8.73 7.56 15.42
CA SER A 85 -7.49 6.85 15.78
C SER A 85 -7.69 5.70 16.77
N ALA A 86 -8.86 5.60 17.42
CA ALA A 86 -9.19 4.53 18.34
C ALA A 86 -9.81 3.30 17.65
N THR A 87 -10.22 3.42 16.38
CA THR A 87 -10.79 2.32 15.60
C THR A 87 -9.76 1.19 15.44
N SER A 88 -10.15 -0.02 15.85
CA SER A 88 -9.35 -1.21 15.61
C SER A 88 -9.18 -1.44 14.10
N MET A 89 -7.94 -1.64 13.65
CA MET A 89 -7.65 -1.99 12.26
C MET A 89 -8.39 -3.27 11.84
N GLY A 90 -8.50 -4.24 12.74
CA GLY A 90 -9.26 -5.48 12.47
C GLY A 90 -10.73 -5.21 12.19
N ALA A 91 -11.39 -4.38 13.02
CA ALA A 91 -12.79 -4.00 12.81
C ALA A 91 -12.95 -3.15 11.54
N PHE A 92 -12.03 -2.21 11.28
CA PHE A 92 -12.04 -1.41 10.06
C PHE A 92 -11.95 -2.28 8.80
N ILE A 93 -11.15 -3.34 8.83
CA ILE A 93 -11.07 -4.31 7.74
C ILE A 93 -12.37 -5.11 7.65
N SER A 94 -12.75 -5.79 8.74
CA SER A 94 -13.80 -6.82 8.71
C SER A 94 -15.20 -6.26 8.57
N ASP A 95 -15.46 -5.07 9.12
CA ASP A 95 -16.82 -4.54 9.28
C ASP A 95 -17.05 -3.31 8.38
N TYR A 96 -16.01 -2.73 7.77
CA TYR A 96 -16.12 -1.62 6.82
C TYR A 96 -15.53 -1.96 5.44
N ILE A 97 -14.21 -2.19 5.33
CA ILE A 97 -13.55 -2.39 4.02
C ILE A 97 -14.15 -3.62 3.31
N ALA A 98 -14.35 -4.73 4.03
CA ALA A 98 -14.89 -5.97 3.46
C ALA A 98 -16.29 -5.82 2.84
N HIS A 99 -16.99 -4.72 3.14
CA HIS A 99 -18.35 -4.43 2.68
C HIS A 99 -18.43 -3.28 1.66
N LEU A 100 -17.29 -2.78 1.16
CA LEU A 100 -17.26 -1.75 0.12
C LEU A 100 -17.75 -2.24 -1.25
N SER A 101 -17.72 -3.55 -1.49
CA SER A 101 -18.26 -4.19 -2.69
C SER A 101 -18.79 -5.59 -2.37
N GLU A 102 -19.88 -5.99 -3.01
CA GLU A 102 -20.45 -7.34 -2.88
C GLU A 102 -19.63 -8.38 -3.67
N ASP A 103 -19.09 -7.98 -4.81
CA ASP A 103 -18.27 -8.79 -5.70
C ASP A 103 -16.94 -8.10 -6.04
N GLY A 104 -16.14 -8.74 -6.89
CA GLY A 104 -14.83 -8.23 -7.27
C GLY A 104 -13.70 -8.58 -6.30
N ASP A 105 -12.52 -8.14 -6.70
CA ASP A 105 -11.28 -8.24 -5.95
C ASP A 105 -10.82 -6.83 -5.55
N ILE A 106 -10.40 -6.67 -4.30
CA ILE A 106 -9.81 -5.42 -3.81
C ILE A 106 -8.33 -5.39 -4.17
N PHE A 107 -7.84 -4.23 -4.59
CA PHE A 107 -6.42 -3.90 -4.72
C PHE A 107 -6.13 -2.69 -3.82
N TRP A 108 -5.75 -2.96 -2.58
CA TRP A 108 -5.59 -1.96 -1.54
C TRP A 108 -4.15 -1.47 -1.49
N THR A 109 -3.97 -0.16 -1.64
CA THR A 109 -2.70 0.56 -1.47
C THR A 109 -2.86 1.79 -0.57
N HIS A 110 -1.76 2.41 -0.18
CA HIS A 110 -1.74 3.62 0.64
C HIS A 110 -1.03 4.78 -0.05
N VAL A 111 -1.46 6.02 0.22
CA VAL A 111 -0.77 7.23 -0.26
C VAL A 111 0.62 7.42 0.36
N THR A 112 0.90 6.72 1.47
CA THR A 112 2.13 6.88 2.25
C THR A 112 3.34 6.15 1.65
N HIS A 113 3.15 5.38 0.58
CA HIS A 113 4.19 4.75 -0.22
C HIS A 113 4.41 5.49 -1.56
N PRO A 114 5.04 6.68 -1.57
CA PRO A 114 5.18 7.51 -2.77
C PRO A 114 6.07 6.89 -3.85
N PHE A 115 6.88 5.87 -3.52
CA PHE A 115 7.79 5.21 -4.47
C PHE A 115 7.25 3.89 -5.03
N THR A 116 6.05 3.47 -4.62
CA THR A 116 5.32 2.39 -5.29
C THR A 116 4.64 2.98 -6.53
N THR A 117 5.31 2.87 -7.67
CA THR A 117 4.91 3.44 -8.96
C THR A 117 3.90 2.55 -9.71
N ALA A 118 3.33 3.07 -10.80
CA ALA A 118 2.46 2.32 -11.71
C ALA A 118 3.10 1.02 -12.19
N ALA A 119 4.40 1.05 -12.52
CA ALA A 119 5.15 -0.15 -12.92
C ALA A 119 5.16 -1.23 -11.82
N VAL A 120 5.21 -0.85 -10.54
CA VAL A 120 5.12 -1.80 -9.41
C VAL A 120 3.71 -2.37 -9.32
N TYR A 121 2.69 -1.53 -9.46
CA TYR A 121 1.29 -1.96 -9.44
C TYR A 121 0.95 -2.91 -10.59
N ASP A 122 1.42 -2.65 -11.81
CA ASP A 122 1.24 -3.54 -12.95
C ASP A 122 1.90 -4.90 -12.71
N ARG A 123 3.11 -4.93 -12.15
CA ARG A 123 3.78 -6.18 -11.74
C ARG A 123 2.96 -6.93 -10.69
N ALA A 124 2.42 -6.22 -9.69
CA ALA A 124 1.64 -6.82 -8.63
C ALA A 124 0.30 -7.38 -9.14
N LEU A 125 -0.39 -6.68 -10.06
CA LEU A 125 -1.61 -7.17 -10.70
C LEU A 125 -1.36 -8.40 -11.56
N ALA A 126 -0.27 -8.39 -12.35
CA ALA A 126 0.13 -9.55 -13.15
C ALA A 126 0.48 -10.75 -12.26
N ALA A 127 1.24 -10.53 -11.17
CA ALA A 127 1.55 -11.56 -10.20
C ALA A 127 0.28 -12.09 -9.52
N TYR A 128 -0.63 -11.22 -9.13
CA TYR A 128 -1.91 -11.61 -8.52
C TYR A 128 -2.73 -12.52 -9.46
N ALA A 129 -2.84 -12.18 -10.74
CA ALA A 129 -3.52 -13.03 -11.72
C ALA A 129 -2.87 -14.42 -11.85
N GLN A 130 -1.53 -14.49 -11.85
CA GLN A 130 -0.78 -15.74 -11.94
C GLN A 130 -0.94 -16.61 -10.67
N ILE A 131 -0.80 -16.02 -9.48
CA ILE A 131 -0.83 -16.76 -8.22
C ILE A 131 -2.23 -17.29 -7.90
N ARG A 132 -3.29 -16.59 -8.35
CA ARG A 132 -4.67 -17.08 -8.26
C ARG A 132 -4.87 -18.38 -9.04
N ALA A 133 -4.27 -18.49 -10.23
CA ALA A 133 -4.28 -19.73 -11.01
C ALA A 133 -3.42 -20.84 -10.35
N ALA A 134 -2.38 -20.47 -9.60
CA ALA A 134 -1.55 -21.40 -8.83
C ALA A 134 -2.15 -21.81 -7.46
N GLY A 135 -3.34 -21.33 -7.12
CA GLY A 135 -4.06 -21.70 -5.91
C GLY A 135 -3.80 -20.80 -4.69
N HIS A 136 -3.01 -19.74 -4.81
CA HIS A 136 -2.97 -18.70 -3.77
C HIS A 136 -4.27 -17.90 -3.77
N ASP A 137 -4.65 -17.37 -2.61
CA ASP A 137 -5.95 -16.72 -2.41
C ASP A 137 -5.84 -15.21 -2.11
N SER A 138 -4.63 -14.74 -1.80
CA SER A 138 -4.31 -13.34 -1.58
C SER A 138 -2.86 -13.04 -1.97
N LEU A 139 -2.58 -11.79 -2.33
CA LEU A 139 -1.25 -11.25 -2.53
C LEU A 139 -1.03 -10.13 -1.51
N ILE A 140 0.14 -10.14 -0.89
CA ILE A 140 0.57 -9.11 0.04
C ILE A 140 2.01 -8.71 -0.26
N SER A 141 2.28 -7.42 -0.34
CA SER A 141 3.64 -6.95 -0.57
C SER A 141 4.54 -7.14 0.66
N ALA A 142 5.76 -7.57 0.40
CA ALA A 142 6.77 -7.77 1.43
C ALA A 142 8.16 -7.39 0.92
N THR A 143 9.04 -7.04 1.85
CA THR A 143 10.46 -6.79 1.59
C THR A 143 11.24 -7.97 2.13
N LYS A 144 12.04 -8.61 1.27
CA LYS A 144 12.85 -9.77 1.64
C LYS A 144 14.06 -9.31 2.46
N LEU A 145 14.17 -9.82 3.69
CA LEU A 145 15.26 -9.53 4.61
C LEU A 145 16.20 -10.74 4.71
N GLN A 146 17.43 -10.54 4.26
CA GLN A 146 18.57 -11.44 4.52
C GLN A 146 19.64 -10.71 5.34
N LYS A 147 19.19 -10.15 6.47
CA LYS A 147 20.00 -9.39 7.43
C LYS A 147 20.24 -10.25 8.69
N PHE A 148 21.22 -9.86 9.51
CA PHE A 148 21.49 -10.51 10.80
C PHE A 148 20.45 -10.08 11.84
N LEU A 149 19.32 -10.80 11.90
CA LEU A 149 18.24 -10.50 12.84
C LEU A 149 18.50 -11.22 14.17
N TRP A 150 18.47 -10.49 15.28
CA TRP A 150 18.71 -11.02 16.62
C TRP A 150 17.50 -10.79 17.51
N ARG A 151 17.15 -11.80 18.30
CA ARG A 151 16.07 -11.76 19.30
C ARG A 151 16.53 -12.48 20.56
N ASP A 152 16.30 -11.87 21.72
CA ASP A 152 16.69 -12.44 23.02
C ASP A 152 18.18 -12.79 23.12
N GLY A 153 19.05 -11.96 22.50
CA GLY A 153 20.51 -12.15 22.54
C GLY A 153 21.06 -13.26 21.65
N ARG A 154 20.26 -13.81 20.72
CA ARG A 154 20.68 -14.85 19.77
C ARG A 154 20.20 -14.56 18.34
N PRO A 155 20.86 -15.13 17.32
CA PRO A 155 20.35 -15.14 15.95
C PRO A 155 18.92 -15.66 15.86
N PHE A 156 18.10 -15.01 15.05
CA PHE A 156 16.72 -15.40 14.78
C PHE A 156 16.57 -16.24 13.50
N ASN A 157 17.32 -15.90 12.45
CA ASN A 157 17.16 -16.46 11.10
C ASN A 157 18.43 -17.14 10.53
N TYR A 158 19.42 -17.42 11.37
CA TYR A 158 20.60 -18.21 11.03
C TYR A 158 21.16 -18.93 12.27
N ASP A 159 22.04 -19.92 12.08
CA ASP A 159 22.67 -20.65 13.18
C ASP A 159 24.15 -20.23 13.31
N ASN A 160 24.45 -19.45 14.36
CA ASN A 160 25.80 -18.99 14.65
C ASN A 160 26.72 -20.05 15.28
N SER A 161 26.22 -21.26 15.57
CA SER A 161 27.02 -22.40 15.99
C SER A 161 27.60 -23.18 14.79
N ILE A 162 26.94 -23.11 13.64
CA ILE A 162 27.42 -23.70 12.37
C ILE A 162 28.41 -22.77 11.69
N GLU A 163 27.99 -21.52 11.46
CA GLU A 163 28.82 -20.45 10.90
C GLU A 163 28.49 -19.17 11.66
N ARG A 164 29.49 -18.57 12.32
CA ARG A 164 29.27 -17.43 13.22
C ARG A 164 28.75 -16.22 12.46
N TRP A 165 29.21 -16.01 11.24
CA TRP A 165 28.83 -14.90 10.38
C TRP A 165 28.69 -15.36 8.92
N PRO A 166 27.58 -16.03 8.57
CA PRO A 166 27.36 -16.48 7.20
C PRO A 166 27.26 -15.27 6.27
N ARG A 167 27.53 -15.47 4.99
CA ARG A 167 27.29 -14.43 3.99
C ARG A 167 25.79 -14.16 3.94
N SER A 168 25.38 -12.90 3.72
CA SER A 168 23.97 -12.51 3.75
C SER A 168 23.09 -13.35 2.83
N GLN A 169 23.57 -13.73 1.64
CA GLN A 169 22.82 -14.57 0.71
C GLN A 169 22.55 -16.00 1.22
N ASP A 170 23.33 -16.49 2.19
CA ASP A 170 23.18 -17.82 2.78
C ASP A 170 22.24 -17.78 4.01
N ILE A 171 21.84 -16.60 4.49
CA ILE A 171 20.91 -16.43 5.61
C ILE A 171 19.48 -16.75 5.15
N VAL A 172 18.72 -17.49 5.98
CA VAL A 172 17.32 -17.80 5.69
C VAL A 172 16.52 -16.49 5.62
N PRO A 173 15.79 -16.24 4.51
CA PRO A 173 15.06 -14.99 4.36
C PRO A 173 13.90 -14.89 5.35
N VAL A 174 13.69 -13.68 5.87
CA VAL A 174 12.48 -13.28 6.58
C VAL A 174 11.76 -12.24 5.73
N PHE A 175 10.44 -12.27 5.69
CA PHE A 175 9.64 -11.32 4.91
C PHE A 175 9.05 -10.26 5.83
N ASP A 176 9.43 -9.01 5.61
CA ASP A 176 8.84 -7.86 6.28
C ASP A 176 7.64 -7.38 5.48
N ILE A 177 6.45 -7.41 6.09
CA ILE A 177 5.23 -6.99 5.41
C ILE A 177 5.22 -5.47 5.35
N ASN A 178 5.56 -4.91 4.18
CA ASN A 178 5.73 -3.47 3.99
C ASN A 178 4.42 -2.71 3.78
N HIS A 179 3.29 -3.41 3.73
CA HIS A 179 1.93 -2.87 3.65
C HIS A 179 1.63 -2.01 2.41
N ALA A 180 2.49 -1.98 1.39
CA ALA A 180 2.26 -1.18 0.18
C ALA A 180 1.08 -1.66 -0.67
N ILE A 181 0.87 -2.98 -0.76
CA ILE A 181 -0.13 -3.61 -1.61
C ILE A 181 -0.76 -4.81 -0.90
N TYR A 182 -2.09 -4.89 -0.97
CA TYR A 182 -2.87 -6.10 -0.71
C TYR A 182 -3.80 -6.35 -1.88
N ALA A 183 -3.93 -7.60 -2.30
CA ALA A 183 -4.93 -7.99 -3.28
C ALA A 183 -5.62 -9.30 -2.87
N MET A 184 -6.95 -9.29 -2.84
CA MET A 184 -7.76 -10.47 -2.52
C MET A 184 -9.23 -10.28 -2.94
N PRO A 185 -10.02 -11.35 -3.05
CA PRO A 185 -11.47 -11.22 -3.24
C PRO A 185 -12.14 -10.55 -2.04
N PHE A 186 -13.12 -9.66 -2.26
CA PHE A 186 -13.93 -9.10 -1.17
C PHE A 186 -14.65 -10.21 -0.38
N ALA A 187 -15.12 -11.25 -1.07
CA ALA A 187 -15.73 -12.42 -0.44
C ALA A 187 -14.79 -13.12 0.55
N LEU A 188 -13.50 -13.24 0.21
CA LEU A 188 -12.51 -13.84 1.10
C LEU A 188 -12.22 -12.92 2.29
N MET A 189 -12.13 -11.60 2.08
CA MET A 189 -11.92 -10.64 3.17
C MET A 189 -13.04 -10.70 4.21
N ARG A 190 -14.29 -10.91 3.78
CA ARG A 190 -15.44 -11.12 4.68
C ARG A 190 -15.34 -12.42 5.46
N ASP A 191 -14.93 -13.50 4.79
CA ASP A 191 -14.80 -14.83 5.40
C ASP A 191 -13.67 -14.88 6.43
N THR A 192 -12.49 -14.39 6.07
CA THR A 192 -11.32 -14.37 6.96
C THR A 192 -11.39 -13.27 8.01
N ARG A 193 -12.22 -12.24 7.78
CA ARG A 193 -12.24 -10.99 8.56
C ARG A 193 -10.86 -10.32 8.62
N ASP A 194 -10.06 -10.51 7.58
CA ASP A 194 -8.68 -10.02 7.48
C ASP A 194 -8.34 -9.68 6.03
N ARG A 195 -7.28 -8.88 5.84
CA ARG A 195 -6.68 -8.53 4.55
C ARG A 195 -5.64 -9.55 4.07
N ILE A 196 -5.58 -10.70 4.73
CA ILE A 196 -4.69 -11.82 4.43
C ILE A 196 -5.55 -13.09 4.32
N GLY A 197 -5.37 -13.82 3.23
CA GLY A 197 -6.04 -15.09 2.98
C GLY A 197 -5.40 -16.27 3.71
N HIS A 198 -5.89 -17.47 3.46
CA HIS A 198 -5.35 -18.71 4.03
C HIS A 198 -4.07 -19.18 3.34
N ARG A 199 -3.86 -18.81 2.08
CA ARG A 199 -2.67 -19.15 1.28
C ARG A 199 -2.06 -17.89 0.66
N PRO A 200 -1.54 -16.95 1.49
CA PRO A 200 -0.99 -15.71 0.99
C PRO A 200 0.24 -15.94 0.12
N PHE A 201 0.38 -15.10 -0.89
CA PHE A 201 1.59 -14.97 -1.69
C PHE A 201 2.31 -13.66 -1.31
N PHE A 202 3.59 -13.75 -0.99
CA PHE A 202 4.42 -12.56 -0.73
C PHE A 202 4.97 -12.00 -2.03
N PHE A 203 4.46 -10.83 -2.43
CA PHE A 203 5.00 -10.07 -3.54
C PHE A 203 6.22 -9.29 -3.09
N GLU A 204 7.40 -9.79 -3.47
CA GLU A 204 8.67 -9.17 -3.12
C GLU A 204 8.82 -7.79 -3.79
N MET A 205 9.07 -6.76 -2.96
CA MET A 205 9.39 -5.41 -3.39
C MET A 205 10.79 -5.02 -2.93
N GLU A 206 11.46 -4.23 -3.76
CA GLU A 206 12.74 -3.65 -3.42
C GLU A 206 12.57 -2.57 -2.33
N GLU A 207 13.57 -2.42 -1.46
CA GLU A 207 13.53 -1.46 -0.34
C GLU A 207 13.28 -0.01 -0.83
N GLY A 208 13.78 0.34 -2.01
CA GLY A 208 13.57 1.64 -2.65
C GLY A 208 12.15 1.90 -3.18
N GLU A 209 11.37 0.84 -3.42
CA GLU A 209 9.97 0.88 -3.88
C GLU A 209 8.98 0.84 -2.70
N SER A 210 9.40 0.24 -1.57
CA SER A 210 8.55 -0.07 -0.41
C SER A 210 8.64 0.95 0.73
N MET A 211 9.31 2.09 0.54
CA MET A 211 9.44 3.11 1.58
C MET A 211 8.07 3.69 1.97
N ASP A 212 7.82 3.81 3.28
CA ASP A 212 6.57 4.29 3.86
C ASP A 212 6.78 5.55 4.72
N ILE A 213 5.83 6.48 4.67
CA ILE A 213 5.82 7.71 5.46
C ILE A 213 4.89 7.55 6.64
N ASP A 214 5.51 7.36 7.80
CA ASP A 214 4.85 7.22 9.09
C ASP A 214 5.13 8.39 10.03
N TRP A 215 6.31 9.00 9.88
CA TRP A 215 6.86 10.05 10.73
C TRP A 215 7.32 11.27 9.92
N GLU A 216 7.50 12.40 10.60
CA GLU A 216 7.85 13.68 9.97
C GLU A 216 9.23 13.65 9.31
N ASP A 217 10.21 12.98 9.92
CA ASP A 217 11.55 12.79 9.37
C ASP A 217 11.51 11.97 8.07
N GLN A 218 10.69 10.92 8.02
CA GLN A 218 10.45 10.15 6.80
C GLN A 218 9.78 10.99 5.72
N PHE A 219 8.81 11.83 6.07
CA PHE A 219 8.18 12.75 5.11
C PHE A 219 9.23 13.68 4.47
N MET A 220 10.06 14.31 5.29
CA MET A 220 11.10 15.23 4.81
C MET A 220 12.15 14.52 3.96
N LEU A 221 12.67 13.38 4.42
CA LEU A 221 13.66 12.59 3.68
C LEU A 221 13.11 12.12 2.33
N MET A 222 11.88 11.61 2.32
CA MET A 222 11.28 11.09 1.09
C MET A 222 10.90 12.22 0.13
N ASP A 223 10.53 13.41 0.61
CA ASP A 223 10.34 14.60 -0.23
C ASP A 223 11.65 15.01 -0.91
N GLU A 224 12.77 15.02 -0.19
CA GLU A 224 14.11 15.30 -0.74
C GLU A 224 14.52 14.28 -1.80
N ILE A 225 14.39 12.97 -1.50
CA ILE A 225 14.67 11.89 -2.45
C ILE A 225 13.79 12.04 -3.69
N ALA A 226 12.49 12.25 -3.50
CA ALA A 226 11.53 12.39 -4.60
C ALA A 226 11.86 13.57 -5.52
N ARG A 227 12.23 14.72 -4.96
CA ARG A 227 12.70 15.88 -5.75
C ARG A 227 13.97 15.57 -6.52
N ALA A 228 14.95 14.94 -5.88
CA ALA A 228 16.20 14.56 -6.53
C ALA A 228 15.96 13.58 -7.70
N ARG A 229 15.11 12.56 -7.51
CA ARG A 229 14.69 11.63 -8.58
C ARG A 229 14.09 12.38 -9.77
N ARG A 230 13.14 13.29 -9.51
CA ARG A 230 12.51 14.11 -10.56
C ARG A 230 13.51 15.02 -11.29
N GLN A 231 14.43 15.66 -10.57
CA GLN A 231 15.49 16.50 -11.17
C GLN A 231 16.42 15.69 -12.08
N ASN A 232 16.64 14.42 -11.75
CA ASN A 232 17.41 13.48 -12.55
C ASN A 232 16.59 12.81 -13.67
N GLY A 233 15.37 13.29 -13.94
CA GLY A 233 14.51 12.77 -15.01
C GLY A 233 13.80 11.46 -14.70
N GLN A 234 13.83 10.99 -13.45
CA GLN A 234 13.09 9.79 -13.05
C GLN A 234 11.62 10.12 -12.79
N SER A 235 10.72 9.32 -13.36
CA SER A 235 9.29 9.38 -13.06
C SER A 235 9.03 8.87 -11.64
N LEU A 236 8.12 9.53 -10.94
CA LEU A 236 7.48 8.98 -9.73
C LEU A 236 6.11 8.37 -10.04
N LEU A 237 5.64 8.51 -11.29
CA LEU A 237 4.45 7.83 -11.79
C LEU A 237 4.81 6.41 -12.20
#